data_AF-A0A380EF47-F1
#
_entry.id   AF-A0A380EF47-F1
#
_cell.length_a   1.000
_cell.length_b   1.000
_cell.length_c   1.000
_cell.angle_alpha   90.00
_cell.angle_beta   90.00
_cell.angle_gamma   90.00
#
_symmetry.space_group_name_H-M   'P 1'
#
loop_
_entity.id
_entity.type
_entity.pdbx_description
1 polymer ?
#
loop_
_entity_poly.entity_id
_entity_poly.type
_entity_poly.pdbx_seq_one_letter_code
_entity_poly.pdbx_strand_id
1 'polypeptide(L)' 'MNLKQSIEEIINQPEYEPMSVSDFQDALGLSSADSFRDLIKVLVELEQSGLIERTKQTDTKKSIVIEVNQN' A
#
# COMPACT_ATOMS: atom_id res chain seq x y z
N MET A 1 15.55 -0.39 7.86
CA MET A 1 14.33 0.38 7.54
C MET A 1 13.14 -0.50 7.90
N ASN A 2 12.16 0.02 8.65
CA ASN A 2 10.96 -0.74 8.96
C ASN A 2 9.90 -0.44 7.89
N LEU A 3 9.61 -1.44 7.04
CA LEU A 3 8.71 -1.29 5.90
C LEU A 3 7.31 -0.84 6.32
N LYS A 4 6.81 -1.37 7.45
CA LYS A 4 5.52 -0.99 8.02
C LYS A 4 5.45 0.49 8.37
N GLN A 5 6.46 0.98 9.07
CA GLN A 5 6.53 2.40 9.43
C GLN A 5 6.57 3.29 8.19
N SER A 6 7.32 2.88 7.15
CA SER A 6 7.41 3.67 5.91
C SER A 6 6.06 3.76 5.18
N ILE A 7 5.28 2.67 5.17
CA ILE A 7 3.93 2.66 4.60
C ILE A 7 2.98 3.51 5.45
N GLU A 8 3.03 3.36 6.78
CA GLU A 8 2.24 4.19 7.71
C GLU A 8 2.54 5.68 7.51
N GLU A 9 3.80 6.06 7.32
CA GLU A 9 4.19 7.45 7.06
C GLU A 9 3.60 7.98 5.75
N ILE A 10 3.51 7.15 4.69
CA ILE A 10 2.89 7.53 3.41
C ILE A 10 1.37 7.70 3.57
N ILE A 11 0.69 6.72 4.16
CA ILE A 11 -0.78 6.72 4.24
C ILE A 11 -1.34 7.75 5.24
N ASN A 12 -0.52 8.20 6.19
CA ASN A 12 -0.89 9.25 7.15
C ASN A 12 -0.58 10.66 6.64
N GLN A 13 -0.06 10.83 5.41
CA GLN A 13 0.11 12.16 4.84
C GLN A 13 -1.25 12.83 4.62
N PRO A 14 -1.38 14.15 4.92
CA PRO A 14 -2.65 14.87 4.76
C PRO A 14 -3.12 14.95 3.31
N GLU A 15 -2.21 14.77 2.36
CA GLU A 15 -2.43 14.77 0.91
C GLU A 15 -2.37 13.36 0.31
N TYR A 16 -2.57 12.32 1.14
CA TYR A 16 -2.59 10.95 0.65
C TYR A 16 -3.72 10.74 -0.37
N GLU A 17 -3.34 10.31 -1.57
CA GLU A 17 -4.25 9.80 -2.57
C GLU A 17 -4.15 8.26 -2.62
N PRO A 18 -5.25 7.54 -2.88
CA PRO A 18 -5.20 6.09 -2.98
C PRO A 18 -4.16 5.59 -4.00
N MET A 19 -3.18 4.84 -3.52
CA MET A 19 -2.06 4.36 -4.32
C MET A 19 -2.22 2.88 -4.67
N SER A 20 -1.73 2.48 -5.84
CA SER A 20 -1.61 1.06 -6.19
C SER A 20 -0.40 0.42 -5.52
N VAL A 21 -0.37 -0.91 -5.48
CA VAL A 21 0.81 -1.65 -4.97
C VAL A 21 2.09 -1.26 -5.72
N SER A 22 2.00 -1.03 -7.03
CA SER A 22 3.16 -0.59 -7.84
C SER A 22 3.64 0.80 -7.43
N ASP A 23 2.72 1.73 -7.12
CA ASP A 23 3.09 3.07 -6.68
C ASP A 23 3.82 3.03 -5.33
N PHE A 24 3.42 2.13 -4.42
CA PHE A 24 4.18 1.87 -3.18
C PHE A 24 5.57 1.30 -3.46
N GLN A 25 5.72 0.40 -4.44
CA GLN A 25 7.04 -0.10 -4.82
C GLN A 25 7.95 1.01 -5.31
N ASP A 26 7.43 1.89 -6.17
CA ASP A 26 8.20 3.01 -6.73
C ASP A 26 8.55 4.03 -5.64
N ALA A 27 7.60 4.40 -4.78
CA ALA A 27 7.82 5.33 -3.67
C ALA A 27 8.85 4.82 -2.64
N LEU A 28 8.89 3.52 -2.42
CA LEU A 28 9.79 2.87 -1.46
C LEU A 28 11.09 2.34 -2.10
N GLY A 29 11.26 2.49 -3.42
CA GLY A 29 12.42 1.99 -4.16
C GLY A 29 12.56 0.47 -4.18
N LEU A 30 11.44 -0.27 -4.12
CA LEU A 30 11.38 -1.73 -4.02
C LEU A 30 11.30 -2.38 -5.41
N SER A 31 12.42 -2.95 -5.87
CA SER A 31 12.54 -3.54 -7.21
C SER A 31 12.75 -5.06 -7.24
N SER A 32 12.87 -5.71 -6.07
CA SER A 32 13.11 -7.16 -5.97
C SER A 32 11.84 -7.96 -5.65
N ALA A 33 11.79 -9.23 -6.06
CA ALA A 33 10.68 -10.12 -5.75
C ALA A 33 10.49 -10.34 -4.23
N ASP A 34 11.58 -10.37 -3.47
CA ASP A 34 11.52 -10.47 -2.01
C ASP A 34 10.92 -9.21 -1.39
N SER A 35 11.33 -8.03 -1.87
CA SER A 35 10.77 -6.75 -1.40
C SER A 35 9.28 -6.60 -1.73
N PHE A 36 8.85 -7.08 -2.89
CA PHE A 36 7.44 -7.14 -3.25
C PHE A 36 6.66 -8.04 -2.30
N ARG A 37 7.18 -9.24 -1.99
CA ARG A 37 6.54 -10.17 -1.06
C ARG A 37 6.37 -9.54 0.32
N ASP A 38 7.40 -8.85 0.80
CA ASP A 38 7.34 -8.19 2.11
C ASP A 38 6.38 -7.00 2.11
N LEU A 39 6.32 -6.22 1.02
CA LEU A 39 5.30 -5.17 0.84
C LEU A 39 3.89 -5.74 0.92
N ILE A 40 3.60 -6.82 0.19
CA ILE A 40 2.29 -7.47 0.20
C ILE A 40 1.91 -7.95 1.61
N LYS A 41 2.84 -8.56 2.35
CA LYS A 41 2.57 -9.00 3.73
C LYS A 41 2.15 -7.84 4.62
N VAL A 42 2.90 -6.74 4.57
CA VAL A 42 2.61 -5.57 5.42
C VAL A 42 1.28 -4.92 5.04
N LEU A 43 0.98 -4.77 3.75
CA LEU A 43 -0.33 -4.27 3.31
C LEU A 43 -1.47 -5.18 3.79
N VAL A 44 -1.30 -6.50 3.72
CA VAL A 44 -2.30 -7.45 4.26
C VAL A 44 -2.48 -7.30 5.78
N GLU A 45 -1.40 -7.10 6.53
CA GLU A 45 -1.47 -6.85 7.98
C GLU A 45 -2.21 -5.54 8.30
N LEU A 46 -1.93 -4.47 7.57
CA LEU A 46 -2.60 -3.17 7.74
C LEU A 46 -4.10 -3.27 7.40
N GLU A 47 -4.45 -4.01 6.35
CA GLU A 47 -5.84 -4.26 5.98
C GLU A 47 -6.57 -5.06 7.06
N GLN A 48 -5.95 -6.11 7.60
CA GLN A 48 -6.52 -6.89 8.71
C GLN A 48 -6.69 -6.07 9.99
N SER A 49 -5.84 -5.06 10.21
CA SER A 49 -5.98 -4.11 11.31
C SER A 49 -7.08 -3.05 11.07
N GLY A 50 -7.64 -3.00 9.86
CA GLY A 50 -8.65 -2.03 9.46
C GLY A 50 -8.10 -0.64 9.15
N LEU A 51 -6.78 -0.48 9.00
CA LEU A 51 -6.17 0.81 8.64
C LEU A 51 -6.30 1.13 7.15
N ILE A 52 -6.30 0.10 6.31
CA ILE A 52 -6.44 0.25 4.86
C ILE A 52 -7.48 -0.72 4.30
N GLU A 53 -8.00 -0.42 3.13
CA GLU A 53 -8.88 -1.30 2.36
C GLU A 53 -8.35 -1.45 0.93
N ARG A 54 -8.44 -2.68 0.39
CA ARG A 54 -8.10 -2.96 -1.01
C ARG A 54 -9.32 -2.82 -1.90
N THR A 55 -9.33 -1.81 -2.75
CA THR A 55 -10.37 -1.64 -3.75
C THR A 55 -9.89 -2.17 -5.11
N LYS A 56 -10.81 -2.85 -5.83
CA LYS A 56 -10.57 -3.29 -7.21
C LYS A 56 -11.10 -2.23 -8.14
N GLN A 57 -10.22 -1.50 -8.84
CA GLN A 57 -10.65 -0.72 -9.99
C GLN A 57 -10.86 -1.65 -11.20
N THR A 58 -12.06 -1.62 -11.78
CA THR A 58 -12.49 -2.50 -12.88
C THR A 58 -12.15 -1.98 -14.27
N ASP A 59 -11.64 -0.77 -14.42
CA ASP A 59 -11.25 -0.23 -15.72
C ASP A 59 -9.74 -0.30 -15.94
N THR A 60 -9.33 -1.22 -16.81
CA THR A 60 -7.99 -1.34 -17.42
C THR A 60 -6.79 -1.48 -16.47
N LYS A 61 -6.28 -2.71 -16.43
CA LYS A 61 -5.11 -3.22 -15.66
C LYS A 61 -5.40 -3.42 -14.18
N LYS A 62 -4.96 -4.57 -13.67
CA LYS A 62 -5.24 -5.11 -12.35
C LYS A 62 -4.53 -4.30 -11.25
N SER A 63 -4.96 -3.07 -11.03
CA SER A 63 -4.40 -2.20 -9.99
C SER A 63 -5.27 -2.35 -8.76
N ILE A 64 -4.79 -3.12 -7.79
CA ILE A 64 -5.33 -3.06 -6.42
C ILE A 64 -4.94 -1.68 -5.89
N VAL A 65 -5.94 -0.89 -5.53
CA VAL A 65 -5.76 0.42 -4.94
C VAL A 65 -5.93 0.31 -3.43
N ILE A 66 -5.09 1.02 -2.68
CA ILE A 66 -5.08 1.04 -1.22
C ILE A 66 -5.76 2.33 -0.76
N GLU A 67 -6.92 2.20 -0.14
CA GLU A 67 -7.65 3.30 0.49
C GLU A 67 -7.41 3.28 2.00
N VAL A 68 -7.39 4.46 2.63
CA VAL A 68 -7.14 4.59 4.08
C VAL A 68 -8.47 4.77 4.78
N ASN A 69 -8.70 3.95 5.80
CA ASN A 69 -9.90 4.03 6.61
C ASN A 69 -9.75 5.17 7.63
N GLN A 70 -10.34 6.33 7.32
CA GLN A 70 -10.45 7.44 8.27
C GLN A 70 -11.61 7.17 9.23
N ASN A 71 -11.38 6.31 10.23
CA ASN A 71 -12.29 6.13 11.36
C ASN A 71 -12.19 7.29 12.37
#